data_AF-A0A2V2AFD9-F1
#
_entry.id   AF-A0A2V2AFD9-F1
#
_cell.length_a   1.000
_cell.length_b   1.000
_cell.length_c   1.000
_cell.angle_alpha   90.00
_cell.angle_beta   90.00
_cell.angle_gamma   90.00
#
_symmetry.space_group_name_H-M   'P 1'
#
loop_
_entity.id
_entity.type
_entity.pdbx_description
1 polymer ?
#
loop_
_entity_poly.entity_id
_entity_poly.type
_entity_poly.pdbx_seq_one_letter_code
_entity_poly.pdbx_strand_id
1 'polypeptide(L)'
;MAGEPISEQSAFDIETIVKLLEGQIAQHYDAYRMRSRWPIILNKANPEDVAEALVRVLSHGRYVTREQRSIVTNITITCSGGDPVAIADAVAKTAIAGYP
;
A
#
# COMPACT_ATOMS: atom_id res chain seq x y z
N MET A 1 9.99 47.83 -11.12
CA MET A 1 8.75 47.04 -11.05
C MET A 1 9.14 45.61 -11.42
N ALA A 2 9.52 44.80 -10.42
CA ALA A 2 9.88 43.41 -10.66
C ALA A 2 8.57 42.63 -10.88
N GLY A 3 8.40 42.07 -12.07
CA GLY A 3 7.23 41.25 -12.39
C GLY A 3 7.23 40.02 -11.49
N GLU A 4 6.14 39.83 -10.74
CA GLU A 4 5.90 38.60 -10.00
C GLU A 4 5.90 37.42 -10.99
N PRO A 5 6.56 36.30 -10.65
CA PRO A 5 6.49 35.11 -11.48
C PRO A 5 5.04 34.63 -11.48
N ILE A 6 4.43 34.60 -12.67
CA ILE A 6 3.13 34.00 -12.90
C ILE A 6 3.30 32.54 -12.53
N SER A 7 2.80 32.15 -11.35
CA SER A 7 2.78 30.75 -10.94
C SER A 7 1.94 30.02 -11.99
N GLU A 8 2.59 29.21 -12.84
CA GLU A 8 1.93 28.35 -13.80
C GLU A 8 1.05 27.38 -13.02
N GLN A 9 -0.20 27.80 -12.79
CA GLN A 9 -1.19 26.98 -12.11
C GLN A 9 -1.41 25.75 -13.00
N SER A 10 -0.99 24.59 -12.49
CA SER A 10 -1.23 23.33 -13.17
C SER A 10 -2.72 23.19 -13.45
N ALA A 11 -3.07 22.75 -14.66
CA ALA A 11 -4.48 22.60 -15.07
C ALA A 11 -5.24 21.55 -14.25
N PHE A 12 -4.53 20.74 -13.47
CA PHE A 12 -5.08 19.73 -12.58
C PHE A 12 -4.43 19.85 -11.20
N ASP A 13 -5.24 20.17 -10.21
CA ASP A 13 -4.86 20.15 -8.81
C ASP A 13 -5.01 18.74 -8.20
N ILE A 14 -4.35 18.52 -7.06
CA ILE A 14 -4.35 17.25 -6.32
C ILE A 14 -5.79 16.75 -6.09
N GLU A 15 -6.71 17.63 -5.68
CA GLU A 15 -8.10 17.27 -5.35
C GLU A 15 -8.89 16.77 -6.58
N THR A 16 -8.63 17.32 -7.77
CA THR A 16 -9.23 16.82 -9.01
C THR A 16 -8.73 15.42 -9.35
N ILE A 17 -7.43 15.16 -9.14
CA ILE A 17 -6.82 13.85 -9.41
C ILE A 17 -7.32 12.80 -8.39
N VAL A 18 -7.46 13.19 -7.12
CA VAL A 18 -8.03 12.35 -6.05
C VAL A 18 -9.45 11.90 -6.41
N LYS A 19 -10.35 12.83 -6.74
CA LYS A 19 -11.74 12.49 -7.11
C LYS A 19 -11.82 11.55 -8.30
N LEU A 20 -10.92 11.72 -9.27
CA LEU A 20 -10.86 10.87 -10.45
C LEU A 20 -10.37 9.45 -10.12
N LEU A 21 -9.37 9.32 -9.26
CA LEU A 21 -8.89 8.03 -8.76
C LEU A 21 -9.96 7.31 -7.90
N GLU A 22 -10.62 8.02 -6.98
CA GLU A 22 -11.71 7.48 -6.18
C GLU A 22 -12.87 6.99 -7.07
N GLY A 23 -13.25 7.78 -8.08
CA GLY A 23 -14.27 7.38 -9.05
C GLY A 23 -13.88 6.16 -9.88
N GLN A 24 -12.59 6.02 -10.22
CA GLN A 24 -12.09 4.82 -10.91
C GLN A 24 -12.12 3.58 -9.99
N ILE A 25 -11.74 3.71 -8.72
CA ILE A 25 -11.78 2.60 -7.74
C ILE A 25 -13.22 2.20 -7.44
N ALA A 26 -14.13 3.16 -7.32
CA ALA A 26 -15.56 2.94 -7.15
C ALA A 26 -16.26 2.43 -8.42
N GLN A 27 -15.53 2.23 -9.52
CA GLN A 27 -16.04 1.76 -10.81
C GLN A 27 -17.11 2.67 -11.43
N HIS A 28 -17.13 3.96 -11.10
CA HIS A 28 -18.01 4.94 -11.74
C HIS A 28 -17.58 5.26 -13.18
N TYR A 29 -16.31 5.00 -13.51
CA TYR A 29 -15.76 5.18 -14.85
C TYR A 29 -15.26 3.84 -15.39
N ASP A 30 -15.58 3.55 -16.66
CA ASP A 30 -15.06 2.38 -17.34
C ASP A 30 -13.59 2.55 -17.74
N ALA A 31 -12.94 1.41 -18.03
CA ALA A 31 -11.52 1.36 -18.37
C ALA A 31 -11.17 2.19 -19.63
N TYR A 32 -12.09 2.28 -20.60
CA TYR A 32 -11.85 3.04 -21.84
C TYR A 32 -11.82 4.55 -21.56
N ARG A 33 -12.83 5.06 -20.83
CA ARG A 33 -12.88 6.48 -20.41
C ARG A 33 -11.65 6.88 -19.62
N MET A 34 -11.22 6.03 -18.69
CA MET A 34 -10.02 6.29 -17.89
C MET A 34 -8.76 6.28 -18.74
N ARG A 35 -8.61 5.30 -19.66
CA ARG A 35 -7.45 5.21 -20.56
C ARG A 35 -7.33 6.40 -21.51
N SER A 36 -8.44 7.00 -21.92
CA SER A 36 -8.43 8.23 -22.72
C SER A 36 -8.13 9.48 -21.89
N ARG A 37 -8.47 9.49 -20.59
CA ARG A 37 -8.33 10.68 -19.73
C ARG A 37 -6.94 10.79 -19.09
N TRP A 38 -6.35 9.67 -18.69
CA TRP A 38 -5.04 9.63 -18.03
C TRP A 38 -3.90 10.30 -18.83
N PRO A 39 -3.75 10.09 -20.15
CA PRO A 39 -2.71 10.77 -20.92
C PRO A 39 -2.82 12.30 -20.88
N ILE A 40 -4.03 12.84 -20.77
CA ILE A 40 -4.25 14.29 -20.67
C ILE A 40 -3.80 14.79 -19.31
N ILE A 41 -4.11 14.04 -18.24
CA ILE A 41 -3.73 14.39 -16.87
C ILE A 41 -2.21 14.30 -16.72
N LEU A 42 -1.59 13.21 -17.15
CA LEU A 42 -0.15 13.00 -17.03
C LEU A 42 0.68 14.03 -17.83
N ASN A 43 0.13 14.60 -18.90
CA ASN A 43 0.81 15.65 -19.68
C ASN A 43 0.62 17.06 -19.13
N LYS A 44 -0.40 17.31 -18.28
CA LYS A 44 -0.79 18.66 -17.84
C LYS A 44 -0.71 18.87 -16.33
N ALA A 45 -0.76 17.81 -15.55
CA ALA A 45 -0.63 17.83 -14.10
C ALA A 45 0.85 17.91 -13.70
N ASN A 46 1.14 18.52 -12.56
CA ASN A 46 2.45 18.39 -11.93
C ASN A 46 2.67 16.92 -11.50
N PRO A 47 3.79 16.27 -11.84
CA PRO A 47 4.09 14.91 -11.39
C PRO A 47 4.03 14.73 -9.87
N GLU A 48 4.40 15.75 -9.09
CA GLU A 48 4.34 15.70 -7.63
C GLU A 48 2.89 15.60 -7.13
N ASP A 49 1.98 16.37 -7.74
CA ASP A 49 0.55 16.35 -7.40
C ASP A 49 -0.09 14.99 -7.73
N VAL A 50 0.31 14.38 -8.83
CA VAL A 50 -0.13 13.03 -9.22
C VAL A 50 0.37 12.00 -8.22
N ALA A 51 1.65 12.08 -7.83
CA ALA A 51 2.23 11.16 -6.84
C ALA A 51 1.53 11.29 -5.48
N GLU A 52 1.29 12.52 -5.02
CA GLU A 52 0.58 12.75 -3.76
C GLU A 52 -0.86 12.24 -3.81
N ALA A 53 -1.60 12.50 -4.89
CA ALA A 53 -2.95 11.98 -5.08
C ALA A 53 -2.99 10.44 -5.05
N LEU A 54 -2.03 9.77 -5.71
CA LEU A 54 -1.90 8.32 -5.69
C LEU A 54 -1.65 7.78 -4.28
N VAL A 55 -0.75 8.41 -3.50
CA VAL A 55 -0.47 8.02 -2.12
C VAL A 55 -1.69 8.23 -1.22
N ARG A 56 -2.40 9.35 -1.38
CA ARG A 56 -3.62 9.63 -0.62
C ARG A 56 -4.69 8.57 -0.89
N VAL A 57 -4.91 8.21 -2.15
CA VAL A 57 -6.02 7.32 -2.52
C VAL A 57 -5.67 5.85 -2.31
N LEU A 58 -4.51 5.39 -2.76
CA LEU A 58 -4.15 3.95 -2.71
C LEU A 58 -3.69 3.52 -1.32
N SER A 59 -3.04 4.42 -0.59
CA SER A 59 -2.49 4.13 0.74
C SER A 59 -3.31 4.79 1.86
N HIS A 60 -4.45 5.42 1.57
CA HIS A 60 -5.23 6.23 2.52
C HIS A 60 -4.38 7.30 3.25
N GLY A 61 -3.34 7.83 2.58
CA GLY A 61 -2.38 8.76 3.18
C GLY A 61 -1.49 8.14 4.27
N ARG A 62 -1.49 6.82 4.42
CA ARG A 62 -0.64 6.08 5.37
C ARG A 62 0.36 5.26 4.60
N TYR A 63 1.65 5.56 4.75
CA TYR A 63 2.68 4.60 4.38
C TYR A 63 2.43 3.32 5.19
N VAL A 64 2.21 2.19 4.50
CA VAL A 64 2.14 0.89 5.16
C VAL A 64 3.43 0.74 5.95
N THR A 65 3.29 0.64 7.26
CA THR A 65 4.40 0.36 8.16
C THR A 65 5.06 -0.90 7.63
N ARG A 66 6.34 -0.81 7.27
CA ARG A 66 7.20 -1.93 6.86
C ARG A 66 6.78 -3.13 7.70
N GLU A 67 6.17 -4.15 7.09
CA GLU A 67 5.61 -5.29 7.81
C GLU A 67 6.66 -5.77 8.81
N GLN A 68 6.44 -5.44 10.08
CA GLN A 68 7.23 -5.97 11.16
C GLN A 68 6.88 -7.45 11.10
N ARG A 69 7.83 -8.28 10.64
CA ARG A 69 7.75 -9.75 10.61
C ARG A 69 6.76 -10.18 11.66
N SER A 70 5.62 -10.75 11.26
CA SER A 70 4.68 -11.30 12.22
C SER A 70 5.44 -12.35 13.02
N ILE A 71 5.97 -11.96 14.18
CA ILE A 71 6.52 -12.90 15.15
C ILE A 71 5.26 -13.58 15.67
N VAL A 72 4.91 -14.72 15.07
CA VAL A 72 3.94 -15.62 15.63
C VAL A 72 4.51 -16.06 16.97
N THR A 73 4.11 -15.37 18.03
CA THR A 73 4.65 -15.56 19.38
C THR A 73 4.04 -16.78 20.05
N ASN A 74 2.86 -17.23 19.60
CA ASN A 74 2.14 -18.35 20.19
C ASN A 74 1.57 -19.26 19.09
N ILE A 75 2.12 -20.47 18.97
CA ILE A 75 1.57 -21.57 18.18
C ILE A 75 1.08 -22.64 19.16
N THR A 76 -0.23 -22.91 19.18
CA THR A 76 -0.80 -24.02 19.97
C THR A 76 -1.03 -25.21 19.06
N ILE A 77 -0.35 -26.33 19.33
CA ILE A 77 -0.53 -27.59 18.63
C ILE A 77 -1.25 -28.56 19.56
N THR A 78 -2.40 -29.07 19.13
CA THR A 78 -3.13 -30.13 19.87
C THR A 78 -2.87 -31.45 19.17
N CYS A 79 -2.40 -32.45 19.91
CA CYS A 79 -2.17 -33.80 19.41
C CYS A 79 -2.85 -34.82 20.34
N SER A 80 -3.30 -35.94 19.77
CA SER A 80 -3.99 -37.02 20.51
C SER A 80 -3.18 -38.31 20.41
N GLY A 81 -2.94 -38.98 21.54
CA GLY A 81 -2.36 -40.33 21.58
C GLY A 81 -0.84 -40.43 21.71
N GLY A 82 -0.18 -39.48 22.37
CA GLY A 82 1.27 -39.54 22.66
C GLY A 82 1.60 -39.15 24.10
N ASP A 83 2.78 -39.55 24.58
CA ASP A 83 3.31 -39.12 25.87
C ASP A 83 3.70 -37.62 25.82
N PRO A 84 3.09 -36.75 26.65
CA PRO A 84 3.37 -35.32 26.63
C PRO A 84 4.84 -34.97 26.84
N VAL A 85 5.56 -35.76 27.64
CA VAL A 85 6.97 -35.48 27.98
C VAL A 85 7.87 -35.75 26.77
N ALA A 86 7.68 -36.87 26.09
CA ALA A 86 8.42 -37.20 24.87
C ALA A 86 8.22 -36.16 23.75
N ILE A 87 7.01 -35.63 23.61
CA ILE A 87 6.69 -34.58 22.62
C ILE A 87 7.38 -33.26 22.98
N ALA A 88 7.33 -32.85 24.25
CA ALA A 88 7.98 -31.63 24.71
C ALA A 88 9.51 -31.69 24.50
N ASP A 89 10.14 -32.83 24.83
CA ASP A 89 11.57 -33.04 24.65
C ASP A 89 11.98 -33.05 23.18
N ALA A 90 11.18 -33.68 22.30
CA ALA A 90 11.41 -33.65 20.86
C ALA A 90 11.31 -32.24 20.27
N VAL A 91 10.29 -31.46 20.64
CA VAL A 91 10.13 -30.06 20.18
C VAL A 91 11.28 -29.20 20.66
N ALA A 92 11.68 -29.33 21.93
CA ALA A 92 12.81 -28.59 22.49
C ALA A 92 14.12 -28.88 21.75
N LYS A 93 14.41 -30.14 21.42
CA LYS A 93 15.61 -30.53 20.66
C LYS A 93 15.59 -30.00 19.22
N THR A 94 14.43 -30.02 18.57
CA THR A 94 14.29 -29.56 17.17
C THR A 94 14.37 -28.04 17.05
N ALA A 95 13.90 -27.30 18.05
CA ALA A 95 13.98 -25.83 18.10
C ALA A 95 15.42 -25.29 18.18
N ILE A 96 16.36 -26.09 18.72
CA ILE A 96 17.78 -25.71 18.88
C ILE A 96 18.61 -26.09 17.63
N ALA A 97 18.16 -27.10 16.86
CA ALA A 97 18.86 -27.60 15.68
C ALA A 97 18.62 -26.77 14.40
N GLY A 98 17.67 -25.83 14.41
CA GLY A 98 17.36 -24.94 13.29
C GLY A 98 18.10 -23.61 13.37
N TYR A 99 19.44 -23.62 13.23
CA TYR A 99 20.22 -22.43 12.90
C TYR A 99 21.45 -22.79 12.04
N PRO A 100 21.31 -22.65 10.71
CA PRO A 100 22.23 -21.86 9.91
C PRO A 100 21.66 -20.47 9.58
#